data_AF-A0A9W8DUE6-F1
#
_entry.id   AF-A0A9W8DUE6-F1
#
_cell.length_a   1.000
_cell.length_b   1.000
_cell.length_c   1.000
_cell.angle_alpha   90.00
_cell.angle_beta   90.00
_cell.angle_gamma   90.00
#
_symmetry.space_group_name_H-M   'P 1'
#
loop_
_entity.id
_entity.type
_entity.pdbx_description
1 polymer ?
#
loop_
_entity_poly.entity_id
_entity_poly.type
_entity_poly.pdbx_seq_one_letter_code
_entity_poly.pdbx_strand_id
1 'polypeptide(L)'
;MSQNSTDKQMGQLRRKRSISQTRSQGSPRDGSDTLRSTSDTPGTCNVRDESESEYEEETVYVVANLGKDGLGFVNRLTSVDKVALTGVDTDTPFLQLGGNTFQGHHDESLGTQVILEPMTDGEEGKSDAKLLAITTKVIRFDQVELTRKSSGPLDTIPEAGSREAGSASYDNKASTSG
;
A
#
# COMPACT_ATOMS: atom_id res chain seq x y z
N MET A 1 -3.32 -38.71 -56.07
CA MET A 1 -2.52 -38.04 -55.01
C MET A 1 -3.43 -37.03 -54.33
N SER A 2 -3.70 -36.98 -53.04
CA SER A 2 -3.66 -37.89 -51.90
C SER A 2 -4.65 -37.25 -50.91
N GLN A 3 -5.67 -37.96 -50.46
CA GLN A 3 -6.56 -37.49 -49.39
C GLN A 3 -5.94 -37.89 -48.06
N ASN A 4 -5.68 -36.93 -47.16
CA ASN A 4 -5.28 -37.24 -45.79
C ASN A 4 -6.41 -36.87 -44.82
N SER A 5 -7.06 -37.93 -44.36
CA SER A 5 -7.79 -38.02 -43.10
C SER A 5 -6.79 -38.01 -41.93
N THR A 6 -7.13 -37.38 -40.81
CA THR A 6 -6.77 -37.93 -39.49
C THR A 6 -7.67 -37.40 -38.38
N ASP A 7 -8.53 -38.30 -37.91
CA ASP A 7 -9.18 -38.30 -36.60
C ASP A 7 -8.20 -38.07 -35.44
N LYS A 8 -8.60 -37.29 -34.43
CA LYS A 8 -8.22 -37.57 -33.03
C LYS A 8 -9.37 -37.29 -32.06
N GLN A 9 -9.65 -38.36 -31.30
CA GLN A 9 -10.65 -38.54 -30.25
C GLN A 9 -10.44 -37.59 -29.05
N MET A 10 -11.54 -37.12 -28.46
CA MET A 10 -11.56 -36.49 -27.13
C MET A 10 -12.37 -37.35 -26.17
N GLY A 11 -11.66 -38.02 -25.27
CA GLY A 11 -12.24 -38.84 -24.20
C GLY A 11 -12.84 -37.97 -23.10
N GLN A 12 -14.09 -38.26 -22.75
CA GLN A 12 -14.78 -37.66 -21.62
C GLN A 12 -14.32 -38.31 -20.31
N LEU A 13 -13.86 -37.51 -19.34
CA LEU A 13 -13.58 -37.99 -17.99
C LEU A 13 -14.50 -37.28 -16.98
N ARG A 14 -15.58 -37.97 -16.63
CA ARG A 14 -16.55 -37.57 -15.59
C ARG A 14 -15.90 -37.74 -14.21
N ARG A 15 -15.59 -36.65 -13.50
CA ARG A 15 -15.28 -36.69 -12.07
C ARG A 15 -16.54 -36.45 -11.25
N LYS A 16 -17.11 -37.53 -10.70
CA LYS A 16 -18.10 -37.46 -9.62
C LYS A 16 -17.37 -37.06 -8.33
N ARG A 17 -17.79 -35.99 -7.65
CA ARG A 17 -17.40 -35.73 -6.26
C ARG A 17 -18.57 -36.08 -5.34
N SER A 18 -18.25 -36.96 -4.40
CA SER A 18 -19.08 -37.46 -3.31
C SER A 18 -19.32 -36.36 -2.27
N ILE A 19 -20.58 -36.14 -1.88
CA ILE A 19 -20.98 -35.27 -0.77
C ILE A 19 -21.03 -36.14 0.50
N SER A 20 -20.25 -35.77 1.50
CA SER A 20 -20.34 -36.34 2.85
C SER A 20 -21.03 -35.32 3.76
N GLN A 21 -22.32 -35.53 4.07
CA GLN A 21 -23.02 -34.82 5.14
C GLN A 21 -22.75 -35.55 6.46
N THR A 22 -22.17 -34.87 7.45
CA THR A 22 -22.18 -35.34 8.85
C THR A 22 -23.18 -34.51 9.63
N ARG A 23 -24.18 -35.23 10.15
CA ARG A 23 -25.33 -34.72 10.91
C ARG A 23 -24.96 -34.81 12.40
N SER A 24 -24.69 -33.69 13.06
CA SER A 24 -24.56 -33.66 14.52
C SER A 24 -25.95 -33.51 15.16
N GLN A 25 -26.34 -34.52 15.92
CA GLN A 25 -27.52 -34.54 16.78
C GLN A 25 -27.08 -34.10 18.18
N GLY A 26 -27.61 -32.98 18.67
CA GLY A 26 -27.46 -32.54 20.06
C GLY A 26 -28.84 -32.46 20.71
N SER A 27 -29.09 -33.34 21.68
CA SER A 27 -30.35 -33.46 22.42
C SER A 27 -30.56 -32.34 23.44
N PRO A 28 -31.81 -31.97 23.77
CA PRO A 28 -32.13 -31.02 24.82
C PRO A 28 -32.18 -31.71 26.20
N ARG A 29 -31.69 -31.03 27.25
CA ARG A 29 -31.90 -31.44 28.65
C ARG A 29 -32.83 -30.45 29.34
N ASP A 30 -33.89 -31.02 29.88
CA ASP A 30 -34.99 -30.39 30.60
C ASP A 30 -34.64 -30.22 32.10
N GLY A 31 -35.39 -29.34 32.76
CA GLY A 31 -35.07 -28.66 34.02
C GLY A 31 -35.00 -29.48 35.31
N SER A 32 -34.58 -28.81 36.39
CA SER A 32 -35.36 -28.61 37.62
C SER A 32 -34.56 -27.91 38.72
N ASP A 33 -35.27 -27.04 39.43
CA ASP A 33 -34.88 -26.23 40.58
C ASP A 33 -34.25 -27.02 41.74
N THR A 34 -33.26 -26.43 42.42
CA THR A 34 -33.11 -26.62 43.88
C THR A 34 -32.46 -25.39 44.54
N LEU A 35 -32.96 -25.11 45.73
CA LEU A 35 -32.91 -23.88 46.53
C LEU A 35 -31.54 -23.48 47.11
N ARG A 36 -31.30 -22.16 47.10
CA ARG A 36 -30.79 -21.27 48.17
C ARG A 36 -29.91 -21.91 49.26
N SER A 37 -28.62 -21.57 49.25
CA SER A 37 -27.77 -21.59 50.44
C SER A 37 -26.97 -20.28 50.51
N THR A 38 -27.24 -19.49 51.55
CA THR A 38 -26.53 -18.28 51.93
C THR A 38 -25.29 -18.66 52.72
N SER A 39 -24.11 -18.39 52.18
CA SER A 39 -22.88 -18.32 52.98
C SER A 39 -22.07 -17.12 52.54
N ASP A 40 -22.14 -16.08 53.36
CA ASP A 40 -21.30 -14.89 53.32
C ASP A 40 -19.82 -15.27 53.24
N THR A 41 -19.18 -14.82 52.18
CA THR A 41 -17.72 -14.66 52.14
C THR A 41 -17.47 -13.29 51.54
N PRO A 42 -16.75 -12.37 52.22
CA PRO A 42 -16.32 -11.13 51.60
C PRO A 42 -15.19 -11.48 50.62
N GLY A 43 -15.58 -11.95 49.45
CA GLY A 43 -14.70 -12.16 48.33
C GLY A 43 -14.15 -10.80 47.93
N THR A 44 -12.85 -10.63 48.15
CA THR A 44 -12.04 -9.54 47.60
C THR A 44 -12.45 -9.28 46.16
N CYS A 45 -13.05 -8.10 45.93
CA CYS A 45 -13.35 -7.57 44.61
C CYS A 45 -12.03 -7.23 43.91
N ASN A 46 -11.35 -8.25 43.38
CA ASN A 46 -10.38 -8.06 42.32
C ASN A 46 -11.18 -7.81 41.04
N VAL A 47 -11.79 -6.63 40.94
CA VAL A 47 -12.14 -6.06 39.64
C VAL A 47 -10.80 -5.65 39.02
N ARG A 48 -10.11 -6.63 38.44
CA ARG A 48 -9.16 -6.34 37.38
C ARG A 48 -10.01 -5.98 36.18
N ASP A 49 -10.32 -4.68 36.08
CA ASP A 49 -10.64 -4.05 34.81
C ASP A 49 -9.36 -4.13 33.95
N GLU A 50 -9.12 -5.31 33.39
CA GLU A 50 -8.26 -5.50 32.22
C GLU A 50 -9.19 -5.40 31.00
N SER A 51 -9.79 -4.22 30.81
CA SER A 51 -10.39 -3.87 29.53
C SER A 51 -9.24 -3.66 28.54
N GLU A 52 -8.70 -4.76 28.02
CA GLU A 52 -7.91 -4.76 26.79
C GLU A 52 -8.76 -4.02 25.76
N SER A 53 -8.38 -2.78 25.46
CA SER A 53 -9.05 -1.98 24.46
C SER A 53 -8.79 -2.66 23.12
N GLU A 54 -9.78 -3.39 22.63
CA GLU A 54 -9.76 -4.08 21.34
C GLU A 54 -9.66 -2.99 20.26
N TYR A 55 -8.47 -2.79 19.71
CA TYR A 55 -8.25 -1.81 18.64
C TYR A 55 -9.00 -2.28 17.38
N GLU A 56 -9.95 -1.48 16.91
CA GLU A 56 -10.65 -1.74 15.65
C GLU A 56 -9.79 -1.30 14.45
N GLU A 57 -9.53 -2.21 13.51
CA GLU A 57 -8.83 -1.89 12.26
C GLU A 57 -9.81 -1.34 11.21
N GLU A 58 -9.59 -0.11 10.75
CA GLU A 58 -10.39 0.52 9.69
C GLU A 58 -9.68 0.44 8.34
N THR A 59 -10.33 -0.13 7.32
CA THR A 59 -9.82 -0.15 5.93
C THR A 59 -10.46 0.95 5.10
N VAL A 60 -9.62 1.77 4.45
CA VAL A 60 -10.06 2.87 3.59
C VAL A 60 -9.66 2.62 2.14
N TYR A 61 -10.63 2.72 1.22
CA TYR A 61 -10.38 2.63 -0.21
C TYR A 61 -10.15 4.01 -0.82
N VAL A 62 -9.11 4.12 -1.64
CA VAL A 62 -8.71 5.35 -2.34
C VAL A 62 -8.58 5.06 -3.83
N VAL A 63 -9.08 5.97 -4.68
CA VAL A 63 -8.95 5.84 -6.12
C VAL A 63 -7.65 6.51 -6.59
N ALA A 64 -6.77 5.73 -7.22
CA ALA A 64 -5.59 6.27 -7.90
C ALA A 64 -5.95 6.66 -9.34
N ASN A 65 -5.90 7.95 -9.66
CA ASN A 65 -6.21 8.48 -10.99
C ASN A 65 -4.92 8.86 -11.72
N LEU A 66 -4.56 8.12 -12.78
CA LEU A 66 -3.33 8.33 -13.56
C LEU A 66 -3.48 9.34 -14.72
N GLY A 67 -4.54 10.16 -14.72
CA GLY A 67 -4.75 11.19 -15.73
C GLY A 67 -5.05 10.67 -17.14
N LYS A 68 -5.06 11.57 -18.13
CA LYS A 68 -5.43 11.27 -19.54
C LYS A 68 -4.37 10.44 -20.27
N ASP A 69 -3.09 10.59 -19.90
CA ASP A 69 -1.98 9.78 -20.43
C ASP A 69 -1.99 8.35 -19.85
N GLY A 70 -2.80 8.12 -18.81
CA GLY A 70 -2.99 6.83 -18.17
C GLY A 70 -3.63 5.76 -19.06
N LEU A 71 -4.42 6.10 -20.11
CA LEU A 71 -5.09 5.09 -20.95
C LEU A 71 -4.11 4.16 -21.70
N GLY A 72 -2.99 4.70 -22.18
CA GLY A 72 -1.92 3.88 -22.76
C GLY A 72 -1.19 3.04 -21.71
N PHE A 73 -1.17 3.52 -20.47
CA PHE A 73 -0.51 2.88 -19.34
C PHE A 73 -1.35 1.75 -18.73
N VAL A 74 -2.66 1.96 -18.58
CA VAL A 74 -3.61 1.02 -17.98
C VAL A 74 -3.65 -0.30 -18.76
N ASN A 75 -3.58 -0.26 -20.09
CA ASN A 75 -3.48 -1.47 -20.92
C ASN A 75 -2.16 -2.23 -20.72
N ARG A 76 -1.12 -1.59 -20.18
CA ARG A 76 0.14 -2.23 -19.79
C ARG A 76 0.16 -2.68 -18.33
N LEU A 77 -0.75 -2.18 -17.48
CA LEU A 77 -0.81 -2.51 -16.05
C LEU A 77 -1.04 -4.00 -15.78
N THR A 78 -1.67 -4.72 -16.71
CA THR A 78 -1.91 -6.16 -16.60
C THR A 78 -0.63 -7.00 -16.60
N SER A 79 0.54 -6.39 -16.85
CA SER A 79 1.84 -7.07 -16.88
C SER A 79 2.94 -6.27 -16.18
N VAL A 80 2.58 -5.43 -15.20
CA VAL A 80 3.57 -4.66 -14.43
C VAL A 80 4.16 -5.51 -13.30
N ASP A 81 5.48 -5.69 -13.32
CA ASP A 81 6.19 -6.53 -12.35
C ASP A 81 6.36 -5.87 -10.97
N LYS A 82 6.16 -4.55 -10.86
CA LYS A 82 6.40 -3.80 -9.62
C LYS A 82 5.41 -2.65 -9.44
N VAL A 83 4.77 -2.62 -8.27
CA VAL A 83 3.95 -1.51 -7.79
C VAL A 83 4.47 -1.08 -6.42
N ALA A 84 4.75 0.20 -6.23
CA ALA A 84 5.12 0.75 -4.93
C ALA A 84 4.49 2.12 -4.74
N LEU A 85 3.88 2.34 -3.58
CA LEU A 85 3.30 3.61 -3.16
C LEU A 85 4.01 4.07 -1.89
N THR A 86 4.48 5.32 -1.85
CA THR A 86 5.17 5.89 -0.69
C THR A 86 4.61 7.26 -0.35
N GLY A 87 4.56 7.60 0.94
CA GLY A 87 4.07 8.89 1.42
C GLY A 87 2.58 9.10 1.20
N VAL A 88 1.76 8.05 1.37
CA VAL A 88 0.30 8.11 1.21
C VAL A 88 -0.38 9.06 2.20
N ASP A 89 0.30 9.39 3.29
CA ASP A 89 -0.07 10.31 4.35
C ASP A 89 0.52 11.72 4.17
N THR A 90 1.28 11.93 3.09
CA THR A 90 1.90 13.21 2.77
C THR A 90 1.11 13.94 1.68
N ASP A 91 1.26 15.26 1.59
CA ASP A 91 0.60 16.04 0.53
C ASP A 91 1.03 15.62 -0.89
N THR A 92 2.21 15.00 -1.01
CA THR A 92 2.82 14.59 -2.29
C THR A 92 3.24 13.11 -2.28
N PRO A 93 2.28 12.16 -2.37
CA PRO A 93 2.60 10.74 -2.48
C PRO A 93 3.33 10.44 -3.79
N PHE A 94 4.13 9.37 -3.81
CA PHE A 94 4.78 8.88 -5.02
C PHE A 94 4.34 7.46 -5.32
N LEU A 95 4.00 7.21 -6.58
CA LEU A 95 3.60 5.91 -7.10
C LEU A 95 4.59 5.46 -8.16
N GLN A 96 5.16 4.27 -8.00
CA GLN A 96 6.00 3.62 -8.99
C GLN A 96 5.24 2.44 -9.60
N LEU A 97 5.12 2.44 -10.93
CA LEU A 97 4.52 1.36 -11.70
C LEU A 97 5.52 0.91 -12.77
N GLY A 98 6.16 -0.23 -12.51
CA GLY A 98 7.28 -0.73 -13.31
C GLY A 98 8.45 0.28 -13.29
N GLY A 99 8.86 0.73 -14.47
CA GLY A 99 9.93 1.73 -14.63
C GLY A 99 9.48 3.19 -14.56
N ASN A 100 8.20 3.47 -14.36
CA ASN A 100 7.67 4.84 -14.39
C ASN A 100 7.35 5.32 -12.98
N THR A 101 7.65 6.59 -12.74
CA THR A 101 7.40 7.26 -11.45
C THR A 101 6.35 8.34 -11.65
N PHE A 102 5.41 8.40 -10.72
CA PHE A 102 4.34 9.37 -10.68
C PHE A 102 4.38 10.11 -9.36
N GLN A 103 4.16 11.42 -9.42
CA GLN A 103 3.95 12.26 -8.25
C GLN A 103 2.46 12.52 -8.11
N GLY A 104 1.94 12.34 -6.90
CA GLY A 104 0.53 12.47 -6.60
C GLY A 104 0.18 13.72 -5.82
N HIS A 105 -1.11 14.01 -5.79
CA HIS A 105 -1.74 15.03 -4.95
C HIS A 105 -3.11 14.52 -4.51
N HIS A 106 -3.43 14.66 -3.21
CA HIS A 106 -4.72 14.29 -2.65
C HIS A 106 -5.84 15.18 -3.21
N ASP A 107 -6.91 14.59 -3.69
CA ASP A 107 -8.04 15.29 -4.26
C ASP A 107 -9.33 14.73 -3.67
N GLU A 108 -10.28 15.61 -3.36
CA GLU A 108 -11.61 15.20 -2.95
C GLU A 108 -12.54 15.31 -4.14
N SER A 109 -13.15 14.20 -4.54
CA SER A 109 -14.14 14.25 -5.62
C SER A 109 -15.41 14.94 -5.14
N LEU A 110 -16.00 15.81 -5.99
CA LEU A 110 -17.29 16.48 -5.70
C LEU A 110 -18.47 15.50 -5.56
N GLY A 111 -18.28 14.23 -5.93
CA GLY A 111 -19.26 13.16 -5.79
C GLY A 111 -18.67 11.92 -5.16
N THR A 112 -19.47 10.87 -5.11
CA THR A 112 -19.10 9.59 -4.50
C THR A 112 -18.72 8.57 -5.55
N GLN A 113 -17.55 7.95 -5.39
CA GLN A 113 -17.12 6.83 -6.21
C GLN A 113 -17.61 5.52 -5.60
N VAL A 114 -18.19 4.66 -6.44
CA VAL A 114 -18.67 3.33 -6.05
C VAL A 114 -17.79 2.29 -6.74
N ILE A 115 -17.08 1.48 -5.95
CA ILE A 115 -16.18 0.44 -6.44
C ILE A 115 -16.90 -0.90 -6.34
N LEU A 116 -17.03 -1.59 -7.48
CA LEU A 116 -17.68 -2.88 -7.59
C LEU A 116 -16.65 -3.96 -7.97
N GLU A 117 -16.72 -5.10 -7.29
CA GLU A 117 -15.93 -6.29 -7.62
C GLU A 117 -16.79 -7.26 -8.45
N PRO A 118 -16.32 -7.70 -9.64
CA PRO A 118 -17.08 -8.64 -10.47
C PRO A 118 -17.14 -10.02 -9.80
N MET A 119 -18.33 -10.61 -9.70
CA MET A 119 -18.48 -12.00 -9.24
C MET A 119 -18.32 -12.94 -10.43
N THR A 120 -17.38 -13.89 -10.34
CA THR A 120 -17.09 -14.86 -11.40
C THR A 120 -17.99 -16.09 -11.38
N ASP A 121 -18.96 -16.14 -10.46
CA ASP A 121 -19.59 -17.39 -10.03
C ASP A 121 -21.01 -17.58 -10.62
N GLY A 122 -21.45 -16.66 -11.48
CA GLY A 122 -22.77 -16.67 -12.11
C GLY A 122 -22.84 -17.51 -13.39
N GLU A 123 -23.99 -18.14 -13.64
CA GLU A 123 -24.29 -18.78 -14.93
C GLU A 123 -24.18 -17.79 -16.09
N GLU A 124 -23.75 -18.27 -17.26
CA GLU A 124 -23.53 -17.46 -18.47
C GLU A 124 -24.74 -16.54 -18.76
N GLY A 125 -24.56 -15.22 -18.58
CA GLY A 125 -25.54 -14.20 -18.95
C GLY A 125 -25.96 -13.21 -17.87
N LYS A 126 -25.52 -13.37 -16.61
CA LYS A 126 -25.71 -12.35 -15.55
C LYS A 126 -24.38 -12.02 -14.88
N SER A 127 -23.88 -10.81 -15.13
CA SER A 127 -22.73 -10.28 -14.40
C SER A 127 -23.20 -9.74 -13.05
N ASP A 128 -23.16 -10.58 -12.03
CA ASP A 128 -23.33 -10.13 -10.65
C ASP A 128 -22.07 -9.38 -10.19
N ALA A 129 -22.25 -8.34 -9.38
CA ALA A 129 -21.15 -7.55 -8.84
C ALA A 129 -21.37 -7.27 -7.35
N LYS A 130 -20.31 -7.33 -6.57
CA LYS A 130 -20.31 -7.02 -5.14
C LYS A 130 -19.91 -5.58 -4.93
N LEU A 131 -20.63 -4.85 -4.07
CA LEU A 131 -20.16 -3.56 -3.58
C LEU A 131 -18.88 -3.78 -2.75
N LEU A 132 -17.75 -3.23 -3.21
CA LEU A 132 -16.48 -3.30 -2.51
C LEU A 132 -16.29 -2.06 -1.63
N ALA A 133 -16.54 -0.87 -2.17
CA ALA A 133 -16.32 0.38 -1.44
C ALA A 133 -17.15 1.54 -1.96
N ILE A 134 -17.36 2.51 -1.08
CA ILE A 134 -17.91 3.83 -1.37
C ILE A 134 -16.91 4.85 -0.84
N THR A 135 -16.38 5.72 -1.70
CA THR A 135 -15.31 6.65 -1.31
C THR A 135 -15.38 7.96 -2.07
N THR A 136 -14.94 9.05 -1.44
CA THR A 136 -14.67 10.35 -2.08
C THR A 136 -13.17 10.62 -2.23
N LYS A 137 -12.33 9.74 -1.67
CA LYS A 137 -10.88 9.90 -1.59
C LYS A 137 -10.24 9.51 -2.92
N VAL A 138 -9.58 10.47 -3.54
CA VAL A 138 -8.86 10.28 -4.80
C VAL A 138 -7.42 10.79 -4.62
N ILE A 139 -6.47 10.12 -5.26
CA ILE A 139 -5.12 10.67 -5.46
C ILE A 139 -4.93 10.79 -6.97
N ARG A 140 -4.71 12.02 -7.44
CA ARG A 140 -4.36 12.28 -8.84
C ARG A 140 -2.85 12.18 -8.99
N PHE A 141 -2.40 11.47 -10.00
CA PHE A 141 -0.99 11.19 -10.26
C PHE A 141 -0.58 11.70 -11.64
N ASP A 142 0.50 12.46 -11.68
CA ASP A 142 1.15 12.93 -12.89
C ASP A 142 2.52 12.25 -13.05
N GLN A 143 2.85 11.82 -14.26
CA GLN A 143 4.13 11.17 -14.52
C GLN A 143 5.28 12.17 -14.38
N VAL A 144 6.36 11.76 -13.71
CA VAL A 144 7.55 12.59 -13.48
C VAL A 144 8.83 11.85 -13.83
N GLU A 145 9.86 12.62 -14.20
CA GLU A 145 11.22 12.11 -14.36
C GLU A 145 12.08 12.48 -13.15
N LEU A 146 12.83 11.48 -12.65
CA LEU A 146 13.73 11.69 -11.53
C LEU A 146 15.06 12.22 -12.02
N THR A 147 15.44 13.40 -11.54
CA THR A 147 16.76 13.99 -11.80
C THR A 147 17.63 13.88 -10.55
N ARG A 148 18.89 13.51 -10.73
CA ARG A 148 19.86 13.53 -9.65
C ARG A 148 20.10 14.99 -9.25
N LYS A 149 19.92 15.31 -7.97
CA LYS A 149 20.39 16.59 -7.44
C LYS A 149 21.91 16.65 -7.61
N SER A 150 22.41 17.60 -8.40
CA SER A 150 23.84 17.91 -8.42
C SER A 150 24.21 18.41 -7.03
N SER A 151 25.21 17.78 -6.42
CA SER A 151 25.87 18.39 -5.27
C SER A 151 26.40 19.74 -5.75
N GLY A 152 25.87 20.84 -5.23
CA GLY A 152 26.45 22.16 -5.48
C GLY A 152 27.94 22.18 -5.10
N PRO A 153 28.70 23.19 -5.55
CA PRO A 153 30.07 23.38 -5.09
C PRO A 153 30.06 23.32 -3.55
N LEU A 154 30.89 22.45 -2.98
CA LEU A 154 31.15 22.43 -1.54
C LEU A 154 31.28 23.88 -1.08
N ASP A 155 30.49 24.28 -0.08
CA ASP A 155 30.76 25.47 0.71
C ASP A 155 32.23 25.41 1.10
N THR A 156 33.04 26.23 0.41
CA THR A 156 34.46 26.34 0.68
C THR A 156 34.52 26.99 2.04
N ILE A 157 34.73 26.17 3.08
CA ILE A 157 35.00 26.65 4.43
C ILE A 157 36.11 27.69 4.29
N PRO A 158 35.90 28.97 4.68
CA PRO A 158 36.96 29.94 4.62
C PRO A 158 38.09 29.44 5.51
N GLU A 159 39.21 29.13 4.86
CA GLU A 159 40.46 28.70 5.48
C GLU A 159 40.86 29.74 6.53
N ALA A 160 40.68 29.37 7.80
CA ALA A 160 41.01 30.22 8.93
C ALA A 160 42.52 30.42 9.00
N GLY A 161 42.98 31.55 8.45
CA GLY A 161 44.11 32.34 8.89
C GLY A 161 45.34 31.57 9.39
N SER A 162 46.12 31.05 8.46
CA SER A 162 47.56 30.87 8.65
C SER A 162 48.19 32.24 8.94
N ARG A 163 48.44 32.52 10.23
CA ARG A 163 49.21 33.68 10.68
C ARG A 163 50.64 33.57 10.14
N GLU A 164 50.96 34.36 9.12
CA GLU A 164 52.34 34.58 8.69
C GLU A 164 53.15 35.20 9.84
N ALA A 165 54.27 34.54 10.14
CA ALA A 165 55.29 35.02 11.06
C ALA A 165 55.95 36.27 10.49
N GLY A 166 55.81 37.40 11.18
CA GLY A 166 56.57 38.61 10.90
C GLY A 166 58.03 38.44 11.31
N SER A 167 58.93 38.28 10.33
CA SER A 167 60.36 38.58 10.47
C SER A 167 60.69 39.79 9.61
N ALA A 168 60.63 40.99 10.23
CA ALA A 168 61.14 42.20 9.61
C ALA A 168 62.68 42.17 9.61
N SER A 169 63.26 41.82 8.46
CA SER A 169 64.66 42.08 8.12
C SER A 169 64.72 43.41 7.37
N TYR A 170 65.35 44.43 7.96
CA TYR A 170 65.77 45.63 7.23
C TYR A 170 67.25 45.53 6.94
N ASP A 171 67.57 45.17 5.69
CA ASP A 171 68.92 45.24 5.15
C ASP A 171 69.27 46.68 4.75
N ASN A 172 70.44 47.10 5.22
CA ASN A 172 71.08 48.38 4.91
C ASN A 172 71.48 48.45 3.44
N LYS A 173 71.17 49.57 2.77
CA LYS A 173 72.00 50.06 1.66
C LYS A 173 72.35 51.54 1.85
N ALA A 174 73.61 51.75 2.22
CA ALA A 174 74.34 52.96 1.93
C ALA A 174 74.51 53.11 0.41
N SER A 175 74.35 54.32 -0.10
CA SER A 175 74.98 54.76 -1.35
C SER A 175 75.17 56.27 -1.32
N THR A 176 76.46 56.61 -1.22
CA THR A 176 77.09 57.91 -1.38
C THR A 176 77.16 58.31 -2.87
N SER A 177 77.42 59.59 -3.13
CA SER A 177 77.81 60.28 -4.38
C SER A 177 76.72 61.20 -4.93
N GLY A 178 76.98 62.48 -5.23
CA GLY A 178 78.20 63.30 -5.14
C GLY A 178 77.85 64.77 -5.26
#